data_AF-A0A497J8X7-F1
#
_entry.id   AF-A0A497J8X7-F1
#
_cell.length_a   1.000
_cell.length_b   1.000
_cell.length_c   1.000
_cell.angle_alpha   90.00
_cell.angle_beta   90.00
_cell.angle_gamma   90.00
#
_symmetry.space_group_name_H-M   'P 1'
#
loop_
_entity.id
_entity.type
_entity.pdbx_description
1 polymer ?
#
loop_
_entity_poly.entity_id
_entity_poly.type
_entity_poly.pdbx_seq_one_letter_code
_entity_poly.pdbx_strand_id
1 'polypeptide(L)'
;MEEKPKPPLAGVVYGEIAFTLVVVGGIISLIGIGMYLSSGGYMDKSCLLSELWSGKEAHEIWEKCAGEVPHGHWYLSKLGNGDAIAMAGIAVACLGGVFGLWGLFVALVKSKEKPMYIGFAFVVAVILTLAAMGIITIKH
;
A
#
# COMPACT_ATOMS: atom_id res chain seq x y z
N MET A 1 21.98 -24.24 -26.94
CA MET A 1 21.40 -23.79 -25.66
C MET A 1 20.77 -22.44 -25.92
N GLU A 2 19.45 -22.33 -25.81
CA GLU A 2 18.73 -21.08 -25.98
C GLU A 2 19.09 -20.16 -24.80
N GLU A 3 19.76 -19.05 -25.07
CA GLU A 3 20.19 -18.12 -24.04
C GLU A 3 18.95 -17.40 -23.51
N LYS A 4 18.47 -17.79 -22.33
CA LYS A 4 17.31 -17.12 -21.71
C LYS A 4 17.63 -15.61 -21.62
N PRO A 5 16.75 -14.74 -22.14
CA PRO A 5 16.98 -13.30 -22.06
C PRO A 5 17.10 -12.91 -20.59
N LYS A 6 18.26 -12.34 -20.22
CA LYS A 6 18.48 -11.83 -18.86
C LYS A 6 17.45 -10.72 -18.60
N PRO A 7 16.73 -10.77 -17.47
CA PRO A 7 15.74 -9.75 -17.16
C PRO A 7 16.42 -8.38 -17.05
N PRO A 8 15.75 -7.29 -17.49
CA PRO A 8 16.31 -5.96 -17.37
C PRO A 8 16.56 -5.62 -15.89
N LEU A 9 17.75 -5.11 -15.57
CA LEU A 9 18.15 -4.78 -14.20
C LEU A 9 17.13 -3.88 -13.48
N ALA A 10 16.55 -2.93 -14.21
CA ALA A 10 15.52 -2.04 -13.70
C ALA A 10 14.26 -2.78 -13.21
N GLY A 11 13.86 -3.85 -13.91
CA GLY A 11 12.73 -4.69 -13.50
C GLY A 11 13.05 -5.55 -12.29
N VAL A 12 14.29 -6.03 -12.16
CA VAL A 12 14.75 -6.77 -10.98
C VAL A 12 14.75 -5.88 -9.74
N VAL A 13 15.31 -4.67 -9.84
CA VAL A 13 15.36 -3.71 -8.72
C VAL A 13 13.97 -3.32 -8.25
N TYR A 14 13.05 -3.01 -9.18
CA TYR A 14 11.66 -2.74 -8.84
C TYR A 14 11.03 -3.94 -8.13
N GLY A 15 11.15 -5.12 -8.74
CA GLY A 15 10.51 -6.34 -8.26
C GLY A 15 10.97 -6.72 -6.87
N GLU A 16 12.27 -6.62 -6.58
CA GLU A 16 12.83 -6.98 -5.28
C GLU A 16 12.36 -6.02 -4.17
N ILE A 17 12.42 -4.70 -4.40
CA ILE A 17 11.95 -3.71 -3.43
C ILE A 17 10.44 -3.86 -3.17
N ALA A 18 9.66 -3.96 -4.24
CA ALA A 18 8.21 -4.09 -4.14
C ALA A 18 7.83 -5.40 -3.45
N PHE A 19 8.47 -6.51 -3.80
CA PHE A 19 8.22 -7.81 -3.20
C PHE A 19 8.53 -7.79 -1.69
N THR A 20 9.70 -7.30 -1.29
CA THR A 20 10.08 -7.25 0.13
C THR A 20 9.08 -6.43 0.94
N LEU A 21 8.72 -5.23 0.46
CA LEU A 21 7.80 -4.37 1.20
C LEU A 21 6.36 -4.89 1.21
N VAL A 22 5.90 -5.53 0.13
CA VAL A 22 4.59 -6.20 0.11
C VAL A 22 4.55 -7.38 1.07
N VAL A 23 5.60 -8.19 1.12
CA VAL A 23 5.68 -9.32 2.06
C VAL A 23 5.69 -8.83 3.50
N VAL A 24 6.53 -7.83 3.82
CA VAL A 24 6.60 -7.23 5.15
C VAL A 24 5.26 -6.60 5.54
N GLY A 25 4.67 -5.80 4.64
CA GLY A 25 3.36 -5.18 4.85
C GLY A 25 2.24 -6.22 5.03
N GLY A 26 2.27 -7.31 4.27
CA GLY A 26 1.35 -8.44 4.41
C GLY A 26 1.46 -9.12 5.77
N ILE A 27 2.68 -9.37 6.25
CA ILE A 27 2.91 -9.94 7.59
C ILE A 27 2.37 -9.01 8.68
N ILE A 28 2.66 -7.71 8.60
CA ILE A 28 2.12 -6.72 9.54
C ILE A 28 0.59 -6.71 9.49
N SER A 29 0.01 -6.81 8.28
CA SER A 29 -1.44 -6.83 8.09
C SER A 29 -2.09 -8.05 8.75
N LEU A 30 -1.48 -9.23 8.60
CA LEU A 30 -1.94 -10.46 9.23
C LEU A 30 -1.88 -10.39 10.76
N ILE A 31 -0.81 -9.82 11.31
CA ILE A 31 -0.68 -9.58 12.76
C ILE A 31 -1.80 -8.63 13.22
N GLY A 32 -2.02 -7.53 12.49
CA GLY A 32 -3.09 -6.58 12.79
C GLY A 32 -4.47 -7.22 12.79
N ILE A 33 -4.78 -8.06 11.80
CA ILE A 33 -6.05 -8.81 11.76
C ILE A 33 -6.15 -9.79 12.94
N GLY A 34 -5.08 -10.49 13.30
CA GLY A 34 -5.05 -11.37 14.47
C GLY A 34 -5.33 -10.62 15.78
N MET A 35 -4.73 -9.44 15.95
CA MET A 35 -5.00 -8.54 17.07
C MET A 35 -6.44 -8.02 17.02
N TYR A 36 -6.91 -7.61 15.85
CA TYR A 36 -8.28 -7.15 15.65
C TYR A 36 -9.25 -8.20 16.14
N LEU A 37 -9.11 -9.46 15.69
CA LEU A 37 -10.01 -10.55 16.07
C LEU A 37 -9.93 -10.93 17.54
N SER A 38 -8.78 -10.77 18.20
CA SER A 38 -8.60 -11.14 19.62
C SER A 38 -8.92 -10.01 20.59
N SER A 39 -8.30 -8.82 20.44
CA SER A 39 -8.35 -7.74 21.44
C SER A 39 -9.33 -6.61 21.10
N GLY A 40 -9.85 -6.53 19.87
CA GLY A 40 -10.69 -5.40 19.45
C GLY A 40 -9.99 -4.51 18.43
N GLY A 41 -10.75 -3.59 17.87
CA GLY A 41 -10.24 -2.56 16.96
C GLY A 41 -10.91 -1.21 17.19
N TYR A 42 -10.55 -0.26 16.34
CA TYR A 42 -11.24 1.01 16.23
C TYR A 42 -12.69 0.80 15.76
N MET A 43 -12.90 -0.10 14.80
CA MET A 43 -14.23 -0.52 14.38
C MET A 43 -14.75 -1.71 15.20
N ASP A 44 -16.06 -1.74 15.47
CA ASP A 44 -16.70 -2.92 16.07
C ASP A 44 -16.74 -4.11 15.08
N LYS A 45 -16.28 -5.28 15.54
CA LYS A 45 -16.14 -6.48 14.71
C LYS A 45 -17.47 -7.06 14.26
N SER A 46 -18.43 -7.09 15.18
CA SER A 46 -19.74 -7.68 14.94
C SER A 46 -20.53 -6.83 13.96
N CYS A 47 -20.46 -5.50 14.12
CA CYS A 47 -20.98 -4.53 13.17
C CYS A 47 -20.31 -4.66 11.79
N LEU A 48 -18.96 -4.62 11.73
CA LEU A 48 -18.21 -4.73 10.47
C LEU A 48 -18.63 -5.98 9.69
N LEU A 49 -18.64 -7.15 10.34
CA LEU A 49 -18.96 -8.40 9.66
C LEU A 49 -20.42 -8.43 9.22
N SER A 50 -21.36 -8.03 10.09
CA SER A 50 -22.79 -7.99 9.75
C SER A 50 -23.07 -7.08 8.54
N GLU A 51 -22.52 -5.87 8.55
CA GLU A 51 -22.74 -4.89 7.50
C GLU A 51 -22.06 -5.31 6.19
N LEU A 52 -20.85 -5.90 6.26
CA LEU A 52 -20.15 -6.48 5.11
C LEU A 52 -20.96 -7.62 4.47
N TRP A 53 -21.49 -8.54 5.27
CA TRP A 53 -22.33 -9.64 4.79
C TRP A 53 -23.67 -9.17 4.23
N SER A 54 -24.17 -8.03 4.70
CA SER A 54 -25.37 -7.38 4.14
C SER A 54 -25.13 -6.68 2.80
N GLY A 55 -23.87 -6.64 2.32
CA GLY A 55 -23.50 -6.07 1.02
C GLY A 55 -23.41 -4.55 1.02
N LYS A 56 -23.23 -3.91 2.18
CA LYS A 56 -23.09 -2.44 2.28
C LYS A 56 -21.74 -1.96 1.80
N GLU A 57 -21.70 -0.70 1.37
CA GLU A 57 -20.47 -0.07 0.89
C GLU A 57 -19.54 0.32 2.04
N ALA A 58 -18.24 0.40 1.76
CA ALA A 58 -17.22 0.69 2.76
C ALA A 58 -17.49 1.99 3.53
N HIS A 59 -17.93 3.05 2.84
CA HIS A 59 -18.30 4.32 3.47
C HIS A 59 -19.40 4.14 4.52
N GLU A 60 -20.47 3.42 4.18
CA GLU A 60 -21.60 3.19 5.08
C GLU A 60 -21.19 2.34 6.29
N ILE A 61 -20.30 1.35 6.07
CA ILE A 61 -19.78 0.50 7.14
C ILE A 61 -18.96 1.34 8.12
N TRP A 62 -18.06 2.21 7.62
CA TRP A 62 -17.27 3.09 8.48
C TRP A 62 -18.16 4.03 9.30
N GLU A 63 -19.12 4.68 8.67
CA GLU A 63 -20.03 5.60 9.36
C GLU A 63 -20.87 4.89 10.44
N LYS A 64 -21.37 3.68 10.15
CA LYS A 64 -22.19 2.93 11.12
C LYS A 64 -21.39 2.26 12.22
N CYS A 65 -20.22 1.71 11.91
CA CYS A 65 -19.47 0.87 12.84
C CYS A 65 -18.32 1.59 13.55
N ALA A 66 -17.90 2.76 13.08
CA ALA A 66 -16.87 3.59 13.70
C ALA A 66 -17.35 5.04 14.00
N GLY A 67 -18.56 5.43 13.53
CA GLY A 67 -19.14 6.75 13.78
C GLY A 67 -18.61 7.87 12.89
N GLU A 68 -17.48 7.65 12.22
CA GLU A 68 -16.89 8.57 11.25
C GLU A 68 -16.15 7.79 10.15
N VAL A 69 -16.05 8.41 8.98
CA VAL A 69 -15.27 7.87 7.86
C VAL A 69 -13.85 8.41 7.97
N PRO A 70 -12.87 7.58 8.32
CA PRO A 70 -11.53 8.09 8.55
C PRO A 70 -10.83 8.39 7.22
N HIS A 71 -10.12 9.52 7.17
CA HIS A 71 -9.38 9.96 5.99
C HIS A 71 -7.87 9.96 6.24
N GLY A 72 -7.09 9.75 5.18
CA GLY A 72 -5.63 9.80 5.22
C GLY A 72 -5.00 8.76 6.13
N HIS A 73 -3.95 9.14 6.85
CA HIS A 73 -3.13 8.24 7.68
C HIS A 73 -3.66 8.06 9.11
N TRP A 74 -5.00 7.98 9.27
CA TRP A 74 -5.66 7.86 10.57
C TRP A 74 -5.09 6.73 11.45
N TYR A 75 -4.67 5.63 10.82
CA TYR A 75 -4.10 4.45 11.47
C TYR A 75 -2.86 4.78 12.31
N LEU A 76 -2.08 5.81 11.95
CA LEU A 76 -0.90 6.24 12.72
C LEU A 76 -1.28 6.75 14.12
N SER A 77 -2.47 7.33 14.27
CA SER A 77 -2.97 7.82 15.56
C SER A 77 -3.63 6.74 16.41
N LYS A 78 -3.86 5.55 15.83
CA LYS A 78 -4.63 4.45 16.44
C LYS A 78 -3.86 3.12 16.44
N LEU A 79 -2.52 3.14 16.38
CA LEU A 79 -1.66 1.93 16.31
C LEU A 79 -1.85 0.93 17.46
N GLY A 80 -2.55 1.29 18.55
CA GLY A 80 -2.97 0.35 19.59
C GLY A 80 -4.11 -0.59 19.19
N ASN A 81 -4.82 -0.30 18.08
CA ASN A 81 -5.95 -1.06 17.59
C ASN A 81 -5.53 -2.00 16.45
N GLY A 82 -6.05 -3.23 16.42
CA GLY A 82 -5.62 -4.24 15.45
C GLY A 82 -5.92 -3.88 14.00
N ASP A 83 -7.07 -3.27 13.74
CA ASP A 83 -7.46 -2.77 12.41
C ASP A 83 -6.57 -1.61 11.93
N ALA A 84 -6.13 -0.73 12.82
CA ALA A 84 -5.15 0.29 12.50
C ALA A 84 -3.77 -0.31 12.16
N ILE A 85 -3.33 -1.34 12.89
CA ILE A 85 -2.09 -2.07 12.55
C ILE A 85 -2.25 -2.76 11.19
N ALA A 86 -3.43 -3.33 10.91
CA ALA A 86 -3.69 -3.95 9.62
C ALA A 86 -3.59 -2.94 8.46
N MET A 87 -4.18 -1.76 8.63
CA MET A 87 -4.08 -0.67 7.66
C MET A 87 -2.64 -0.13 7.53
N ALA A 88 -1.88 -0.08 8.62
CA ALA A 88 -0.46 0.29 8.57
C ALA A 88 0.34 -0.70 7.72
N GLY A 89 0.06 -2.00 7.84
CA GLY A 89 0.67 -3.03 7.00
C GLY A 89 0.36 -2.85 5.52
N ILE A 90 -0.90 -2.56 5.18
CA ILE A 90 -1.30 -2.23 3.80
C ILE A 90 -0.56 -0.99 3.29
N ALA A 91 -0.45 0.06 4.11
CA ALA A 91 0.29 1.27 3.74
C ALA A 91 1.77 0.98 3.45
N VAL A 92 2.43 0.13 4.26
CA VAL A 92 3.80 -0.34 4.02
C VAL A 92 3.91 -1.09 2.69
N ALA A 93 2.94 -1.97 2.39
CA ALA A 93 2.92 -2.68 1.12
C ALA A 93 2.79 -1.72 -0.09
N CYS A 94 1.93 -0.70 0.01
CA CYS A 94 1.78 0.33 -1.02
C CYS A 94 3.05 1.17 -1.21
N LEU A 95 3.81 1.45 -0.13
CA LEU A 95 5.12 2.11 -0.23
C LEU A 95 6.13 1.29 -1.03
N GLY A 96 5.93 -0.04 -1.13
CA GLY A 96 6.68 -0.92 -2.04
C GLY A 96 6.69 -0.42 -3.49
N GLY A 97 5.53 0.02 -4.00
CA GLY A 97 5.44 0.59 -5.35
C GLY A 97 6.19 1.93 -5.48
N VAL A 98 6.14 2.77 -4.44
CA VAL A 98 6.82 4.07 -4.42
C VAL A 98 8.34 3.88 -4.44
N PHE A 99 8.89 3.14 -3.47
CA PHE A 99 10.32 2.88 -3.40
C PHE A 99 10.82 2.04 -4.57
N GLY A 100 10.00 1.08 -5.04
CA GLY A 100 10.30 0.29 -6.22
C GLY A 100 10.47 1.16 -7.46
N LEU A 101 9.57 2.13 -7.71
CA LEU A 101 9.71 3.03 -8.86
C LEU A 101 10.89 3.98 -8.75
N TRP A 102 11.20 4.47 -7.54
CA TRP A 102 12.43 5.24 -7.34
C TRP A 102 13.68 4.40 -7.59
N GLY A 103 13.71 3.14 -7.14
CA GLY A 103 14.78 2.19 -7.45
C GLY A 103 14.91 1.92 -8.95
N LEU A 104 13.78 1.71 -9.64
CA LEU A 104 13.71 1.54 -11.09
C LEU A 104 14.26 2.76 -11.83
N PHE A 105 13.86 3.97 -11.44
CA PHE A 105 14.35 5.21 -12.02
C PHE A 105 15.87 5.32 -11.88
N VAL A 106 16.42 5.09 -10.68
CA VAL A 106 17.87 5.10 -10.45
C VAL A 106 18.59 4.05 -11.29
N ALA A 107 18.02 2.85 -11.42
CA ALA A 107 18.57 1.80 -12.27
C ALA A 107 18.60 2.20 -13.75
N LEU A 108 17.51 2.77 -14.28
CA LEU A 108 17.45 3.24 -15.68
C LEU A 108 18.48 4.35 -15.96
N VAL A 109 18.65 5.29 -15.04
CA VAL A 109 19.66 6.36 -15.15
C VAL A 109 21.07 5.78 -15.17
N LYS A 110 21.38 4.83 -14.28
CA LYS A 110 22.69 4.17 -14.22
C LYS A 110 22.98 3.32 -15.45
N SER A 111 21.97 2.64 -15.98
CA SER A 111 22.08 1.82 -17.20
C SER A 111 22.12 2.65 -18.49
N LYS A 112 21.99 3.98 -18.41
CA LYS A 112 21.95 4.90 -19.57
C LYS A 112 20.90 4.47 -20.61
N GLU A 113 19.74 4.03 -20.11
CA GLU A 113 18.61 3.65 -20.95
C GLU A 113 18.03 4.85 -21.70
N LYS A 114 17.12 4.58 -22.65
CA LYS A 114 16.52 5.64 -23.46
C LYS A 114 15.92 6.75 -22.57
N PRO A 115 16.16 8.04 -22.88
CA PRO A 115 15.71 9.16 -22.05
C PRO A 115 14.20 9.19 -21.87
N MET A 116 13.45 8.67 -22.83
CA MET A 116 11.99 8.51 -22.75
C MET A 116 11.56 7.63 -21.56
N TYR A 117 12.21 6.48 -21.35
CA TYR A 117 11.86 5.57 -20.24
C TYR A 117 12.24 6.15 -18.88
N ILE A 118 13.39 6.85 -18.82
CA ILE A 118 13.81 7.57 -17.62
C ILE A 118 12.79 8.66 -17.26
N GLY A 119 12.34 9.43 -18.26
CA GLY A 119 11.32 10.46 -18.09
C GLY A 119 10.00 9.90 -17.56
N PHE A 120 9.49 8.80 -18.15
CA PHE A 120 8.27 8.17 -17.65
C PHE A 120 8.43 7.63 -16.23
N ALA A 121 9.53 6.93 -15.93
CA ALA A 121 9.77 6.40 -14.60
C ALA A 121 9.80 7.52 -13.54
N PHE A 122 10.44 8.65 -13.86
CA PHE A 122 10.47 9.81 -12.98
C PHE A 122 9.08 10.39 -12.73
N VAL A 123 8.29 10.63 -13.79
CA VAL A 123 6.94 11.20 -13.67
C VAL A 123 6.04 10.30 -12.80
N VAL A 124 6.06 8.99 -13.06
CA VAL A 124 5.22 8.05 -12.29
C VAL A 124 5.71 7.96 -10.84
N ALA A 125 7.02 7.96 -10.58
CA ALA A 125 7.56 7.97 -9.22
C ALA A 125 7.11 9.21 -8.43
N VAL A 126 7.11 10.38 -9.07
CA VAL A 126 6.61 11.63 -8.47
C VAL A 126 5.11 11.54 -8.17
N ILE A 127 4.30 11.09 -9.14
CA ILE A 127 2.84 10.93 -8.94
C ILE A 127 2.55 9.99 -7.77
N LEU A 128 3.20 8.82 -7.71
CA LEU A 128 3.01 7.88 -6.61
C LEU A 128 3.46 8.45 -5.26
N THR A 129 4.53 9.24 -5.23
CA THR A 129 4.99 9.91 -4.00
C THR A 129 3.95 10.94 -3.53
N LEU A 130 3.43 11.77 -4.43
CA LEU A 130 2.41 12.76 -4.11
C LEU A 130 1.08 12.11 -3.68
N ALA A 131 0.71 10.98 -4.28
CA ALA A 131 -0.44 10.19 -3.86
C ALA A 131 -0.24 9.57 -2.47
N ALA A 132 0.94 9.00 -2.20
CA ALA A 132 1.27 8.43 -0.89
C ALA A 132 1.31 9.50 0.23
N MET A 133 1.66 10.75 -0.09
CA MET A 133 1.58 11.88 0.83
C MET A 133 0.15 12.45 1.01
N GLY A 134 -0.82 11.95 0.25
CA GLY A 134 -2.21 12.45 0.27
C GLY A 134 -2.40 13.81 -0.41
N ILE A 135 -1.41 14.32 -1.15
CA ILE A 135 -1.51 15.59 -1.90
C ILE A 135 -2.44 15.40 -3.12
N ILE A 136 -2.29 14.26 -3.80
CA ILE A 136 -3.18 13.85 -4.88
C ILE A 136 -4.19 12.87 -4.28
N THR A 137 -5.45 13.31 -4.19
CA THR A 137 -6.57 12.45 -3.84
C THR A 137 -7.64 12.57 -4.91
N ILE A 138 -8.20 11.44 -5.34
CA ILE A 138 -9.41 11.44 -6.17
C ILE A 138 -10.56 11.58 -5.17
N LYS A 139 -11.19 12.77 -5.11
CA LYS A 139 -12.41 12.96 -4.33
C LYS A 139 -13.55 12.30 -5.13
N HIS A 140 -14.10 11.24 -4.58
CA HIS A 140 -15.41 10.72 -4.97
C HIS A 140 -16.42 11.08 -3.88
#